data_AF-A0A415G4E8-F1
#
_entry.id   AF-A0A415G4E8-F1
#
_cell.length_a   1.000
_cell.length_b   1.000
_cell.length_c   1.000
_cell.angle_alpha   90.00
_cell.angle_beta   90.00
_cell.angle_gamma   90.00
#
_symmetry.space_group_name_H-M   'P 1'
#
loop_
_entity.id
_entity.type
_entity.pdbx_description
1 polymer ?
#
loop_
_entity_poly.entity_id
_entity_poly.type
_entity_poly.pdbx_seq_one_letter_code
_entity_poly.pdbx_strand_id
1 'polypeptide(L)'
;MENLYSVRIIRRENQVVSGVYIKEFWMFCGVYVNEFIIEQDKVSGDKDKVTCNIILQENGVGIDELKADYNIKVTGINDSINLLSKDRRISFGNQIKGDILGISKCLKWNKNGVEEFKRLYEAFVNSDFAYNNYLTHLFLEQFGYDMKITQLEILNNCMDEIYARDEEIEGLIYRRFAYFNCARKINRICDSLKVARVFKDERVMIAAHELSVENEEFTMGNVLAGLIGLSKKKLWLDGEIYIQKTLDREAYNKYSAFIYYALAHYYEKQRKNKKEAWRLYQNMQKVDSNNYRMLFKYAAYAFYKNKYATHELHKNSYINSWILFFELYNLIERQVDRGWIQPLELEYYYKCARILSDIPEDKAVRMGMQPIKAEDIKRIEVNDFQKSNFMNKILFNDNLREVYKKYFRDKMESYRLDNIVEQY
;
A
#
# COMPACT_ATOMS: atom_id res chain seq x y z
N MET A 1 -6.75 -13.84 25.34
CA MET A 1 -5.72 -12.93 24.78
C MET A 1 -6.47 -11.93 23.95
N GLU A 2 -6.21 -10.64 24.13
CA GLU A 2 -6.81 -9.63 23.24
C GLU A 2 -6.05 -9.62 21.92
N ASN A 3 -6.76 -9.46 20.81
CA ASN A 3 -6.15 -9.45 19.50
C ASN A 3 -5.96 -8.01 19.02
N LEU A 4 -4.83 -7.76 18.38
CA LEU A 4 -4.56 -6.57 17.60
C LEU A 4 -5.20 -6.70 16.21
N TYR A 5 -6.16 -5.84 15.87
CA TYR A 5 -6.80 -5.85 14.55
C TYR A 5 -6.43 -4.64 13.72
N SER A 6 -6.19 -3.50 14.36
CA SER A 6 -5.80 -2.27 13.67
C SER A 6 -4.77 -1.46 14.46
N VAL A 7 -3.87 -0.81 13.72
CA VAL A 7 -2.90 0.14 14.27
C VAL A 7 -2.95 1.46 13.52
N ARG A 8 -2.69 2.56 14.23
CA ARG A 8 -2.41 3.87 13.64
C ARG A 8 -0.96 4.24 13.90
N ILE A 9 -0.16 4.39 12.85
CA ILE A 9 1.22 4.88 12.97
C ILE A 9 1.18 6.41 12.93
N ILE A 10 1.58 7.04 14.03
CA ILE A 10 1.58 8.49 14.21
C ILE A 10 3.03 8.96 14.11
N ARG A 11 3.30 9.76 13.08
CA ARG A 11 4.66 10.20 12.75
C ARG A 11 4.71 11.59 12.15
N ARG A 12 5.91 12.14 12.10
CA ARG A 12 6.23 13.30 11.27
C ARG A 12 6.51 12.90 9.82
N GLU A 13 6.48 13.87 8.91
CA GLU A 13 6.85 13.67 7.51
C GLU A 13 8.24 13.07 7.33
N ASN A 14 9.23 13.60 8.05
CA ASN A 14 10.62 13.18 7.98
C ASN A 14 10.90 11.79 8.59
N GLN A 15 9.91 11.19 9.24
CA GLN A 15 9.97 9.84 9.81
C GLN A 15 9.36 8.79 8.87
N VAL A 16 9.03 9.14 7.62
CA VAL A 16 8.41 8.23 6.65
C VAL A 16 9.20 6.93 6.43
N VAL A 17 10.53 6.96 6.50
CA VAL A 17 11.38 5.78 6.32
C VAL A 17 11.12 4.75 7.43
N SER A 18 11.15 5.19 8.68
CA SER A 18 10.84 4.36 9.85
C SER A 18 9.38 3.93 9.87
N GLY A 19 8.47 4.86 9.51
CA GLY A 19 7.04 4.59 9.41
C GLY A 19 6.70 3.49 8.42
N VAL A 20 7.29 3.53 7.21
CA VAL A 20 7.11 2.48 6.20
C VAL A 20 7.65 1.14 6.70
N TYR A 21 8.84 1.10 7.32
CA TYR A 21 9.37 -0.14 7.86
C TYR A 21 8.42 -0.79 8.89
N ILE A 22 7.91 0.00 9.83
CA ILE A 22 6.98 -0.47 10.88
C ILE A 22 5.63 -0.87 10.26
N LYS A 23 5.12 -0.10 9.30
CA LYS A 23 3.90 -0.42 8.55
C LYS A 23 3.99 -1.77 7.87
N GLU A 24 5.10 -2.07 7.22
CA GLU A 24 5.32 -3.36 6.53
C GLU A 24 5.24 -4.54 7.51
N PHE A 25 5.72 -4.40 8.76
CA PHE A 25 5.59 -5.43 9.78
C PHE A 25 4.13 -5.71 10.14
N TRP A 26 3.34 -4.68 10.41
CA TRP A 26 1.94 -4.88 10.79
C TRP A 26 1.09 -5.41 9.65
N MET A 27 1.35 -4.97 8.41
CA MET A 27 0.74 -5.55 7.22
C MET A 27 1.16 -7.00 7.00
N PHE A 28 2.39 -7.37 7.36
CA PHE A 28 2.87 -8.76 7.33
C PHE A 28 2.12 -9.64 8.33
N CYS A 29 1.82 -9.13 9.52
CA CYS A 29 1.00 -9.78 10.53
C CYS A 29 -0.49 -9.87 10.18
N GLY A 30 -0.97 -9.17 9.14
CA GLY A 30 -2.40 -9.12 8.83
C GLY A 30 -3.19 -8.19 9.76
N VAL A 31 -2.56 -7.10 10.18
CA VAL A 31 -3.17 -6.03 10.99
C VAL A 31 -3.47 -4.86 10.07
N TYR A 32 -4.66 -4.27 10.18
CA TYR A 32 -5.00 -3.05 9.43
C TYR A 32 -4.09 -1.90 9.86
N VAL A 33 -3.52 -1.17 8.91
CA VAL A 33 -2.62 -0.05 9.21
C VAL A 33 -3.19 1.25 8.65
N ASN A 34 -3.45 2.20 9.54
CA ASN A 34 -3.65 3.59 9.23
C ASN A 34 -2.37 4.37 9.50
N GLU A 35 -2.14 5.43 8.73
CA GLU A 35 -1.04 6.37 8.97
C GLU A 35 -1.64 7.75 9.27
N PHE A 36 -1.06 8.43 10.26
CA PHE A 36 -1.38 9.81 10.63
C PHE A 36 -0.10 10.63 10.61
N ILE A 37 -0.01 11.56 9.67
CA ILE A 37 1.14 12.44 9.46
C ILE A 37 0.81 13.79 10.08
N ILE A 38 1.53 14.17 11.13
CA ILE A 38 1.24 15.35 11.95
C ILE A 38 1.12 16.64 11.13
N GLU A 39 1.96 16.79 10.10
CA GLU A 39 2.00 17.99 9.25
C GLU A 39 0.95 18.02 8.12
N GLN A 40 0.22 16.91 7.90
CA GLN A 40 -0.73 16.77 6.78
C GLN A 40 -2.16 16.48 7.25
N ASP A 41 -2.31 15.63 8.26
CA ASP A 41 -3.60 15.14 8.72
C ASP A 41 -4.21 16.03 9.78
N LYS A 42 -5.54 16.13 9.76
CA LYS A 42 -6.32 16.85 10.76
C LYS A 42 -7.01 15.84 11.67
N VAL A 43 -6.85 16.00 12.98
CA VAL A 43 -7.51 15.17 14.00
C VAL A 43 -9.02 15.10 13.80
N SER A 44 -9.67 16.23 13.48
CA SER A 44 -11.12 16.28 13.21
C SER A 44 -11.58 15.47 11.99
N GLY A 45 -10.65 15.12 11.10
CA GLY A 45 -10.89 14.26 9.95
C GLY A 45 -10.75 12.76 10.25
N ASP A 46 -10.16 12.39 11.39
CA ASP A 46 -9.98 11.00 11.80
C ASP A 46 -11.12 10.57 12.73
N LYS A 47 -11.98 9.69 12.22
CA LYS A 47 -13.13 9.13 12.94
C LYS A 47 -12.89 7.72 13.44
N ASP A 48 -11.77 7.12 13.07
CA ASP A 48 -11.49 5.71 13.33
C ASP A 48 -11.10 5.53 14.81
N LYS A 49 -11.59 4.45 15.43
CA LYS A 49 -11.02 3.91 16.66
C LYS A 49 -10.16 2.71 16.27
N VAL A 50 -8.86 2.78 16.54
CA VAL A 50 -7.94 1.66 16.28
C VAL A 50 -7.66 0.86 17.55
N THR A 51 -7.17 -0.36 17.42
CA THR A 51 -6.74 -1.13 18.60
C THR A 51 -5.52 -0.49 19.26
N CYS A 52 -4.53 -0.03 18.48
CA CYS A 52 -3.34 0.59 19.04
C CYS A 52 -2.80 1.76 18.23
N ASN A 53 -2.48 2.89 18.88
CA ASN A 53 -1.63 3.91 18.30
C ASN A 53 -0.14 3.56 18.51
N ILE A 54 0.65 3.73 17.46
CA ILE A 54 2.11 3.57 17.47
C ILE A 54 2.73 4.93 17.24
N ILE A 55 3.33 5.48 18.30
CA ILE A 55 3.81 6.88 18.34
C ILE A 55 5.32 6.88 18.08
N LEU A 56 5.74 7.47 16.96
CA LEU A 56 7.16 7.62 16.62
C LEU A 56 7.76 8.95 17.11
N GLN A 57 6.91 9.92 17.45
CA GLN A 57 7.33 11.22 17.95
C GLN A 57 6.30 11.74 18.95
N GLU A 58 6.79 12.17 20.12
CA GLU A 58 5.98 12.93 21.07
C GLU A 58 5.96 14.40 20.65
N ASN A 59 4.82 15.08 20.90
CA ASN A 59 4.58 16.53 20.74
C ASN A 59 3.85 16.98 19.45
N GLY A 60 2.93 16.20 18.90
CA GLY A 60 1.94 16.72 17.96
C GLY A 60 0.70 17.23 18.70
N VAL A 61 0.26 18.44 18.39
CA VAL A 61 -0.97 19.04 18.97
C VAL A 61 -2.17 18.18 18.58
N GLY A 62 -2.98 17.79 19.57
CA GLY A 62 -4.23 17.04 19.37
C GLY A 62 -4.06 15.53 19.13
N ILE A 63 -2.85 14.96 19.22
CA ILE A 63 -2.65 13.50 19.10
C ILE A 63 -3.42 12.74 20.19
N ASP A 64 -3.55 13.30 21.38
CA ASP A 64 -4.28 12.68 22.50
C ASP A 64 -5.78 12.50 22.23
N GLU A 65 -6.33 13.19 21.23
CA GLU A 65 -7.73 13.05 20.80
C GLU A 65 -7.92 11.86 19.84
N LEU A 66 -6.84 11.26 19.32
CA LEU A 66 -6.90 10.11 18.42
C LEU A 66 -7.26 8.83 19.17
N LYS A 67 -8.47 8.34 18.92
CA LYS A 67 -9.05 7.19 19.64
C LYS A 67 -8.27 5.90 19.39
N ALA A 68 -7.82 5.27 20.47
CA ALA A 68 -7.29 3.91 20.49
C ALA A 68 -7.53 3.22 21.85
N ASP A 69 -7.50 1.89 21.89
CA ASP A 69 -7.53 1.13 23.15
C ASP A 69 -6.17 1.13 23.85
N TYR A 70 -5.10 1.12 23.05
CA TYR A 70 -3.72 1.08 23.52
C TYR A 70 -2.84 2.12 22.83
N ASN A 71 -1.77 2.53 23.50
CA ASN A 71 -0.72 3.37 22.91
C ASN A 71 0.63 2.73 23.21
N ILE A 72 1.47 2.60 22.18
CA ILE A 72 2.88 2.24 22.33
C ILE A 72 3.75 3.34 21.73
N LYS A 73 4.89 3.58 22.36
CA LYS A 73 5.91 4.49 21.86
C LYS A 73 7.06 3.69 21.30
N VAL A 74 7.53 4.05 20.11
CA VAL A 74 8.77 3.53 19.55
C VAL A 74 9.86 4.55 19.78
N THR A 75 10.86 4.17 20.56
CA THR A 75 11.95 5.03 21.00
C THR A 75 13.15 4.95 20.05
N GLY A 76 14.03 5.96 20.10
CA GLY A 76 15.22 6.00 19.27
C GLY A 76 14.95 6.29 17.78
N ILE A 77 13.75 6.77 17.43
CA ILE A 77 13.45 7.29 16.10
C ILE A 77 13.91 8.75 16.02
N ASN A 78 14.78 9.05 15.05
CA ASN A 78 15.22 10.41 14.77
C ASN A 78 15.33 10.65 13.25
N ASP A 79 15.53 11.91 12.87
CA ASP A 79 15.54 12.36 11.47
C ASP A 79 16.73 11.82 10.66
N SER A 80 17.74 11.27 11.32
CA SER A 80 18.96 10.75 10.71
C SER A 80 18.86 9.29 10.26
N ILE A 81 17.74 8.61 10.54
CA ILE A 81 17.57 7.20 10.17
C ILE A 81 17.79 7.01 8.68
N ASN A 82 18.67 6.06 8.37
CA ASN A 82 19.04 5.64 7.04
C ASN A 82 19.02 4.12 6.99
N LEU A 83 18.17 3.58 6.13
CA LEU A 83 17.86 2.16 5.94
C LEU A 83 18.27 1.66 4.55
N LEU A 84 19.29 2.28 3.92
CA LEU A 84 19.71 1.95 2.55
C LEU A 84 20.26 0.53 2.38
N SER A 85 21.00 0.01 3.37
CA SER A 85 21.57 -1.33 3.30
C SER A 85 20.77 -2.33 4.14
N LYS A 86 20.90 -3.61 3.77
CA LYS A 86 20.30 -4.73 4.53
C LYS A 86 20.73 -4.70 6.00
N ASP A 87 22.01 -4.50 6.27
CA ASP A 87 22.53 -4.48 7.65
C ASP A 87 21.94 -3.34 8.48
N ARG A 88 21.71 -2.17 7.87
CA ARG A 88 21.06 -1.03 8.54
C ARG A 88 19.60 -1.32 8.86
N ARG A 89 18.88 -1.99 7.95
CA ARG A 89 17.49 -2.42 8.17
C ARG A 89 17.38 -3.46 9.27
N ILE A 90 18.26 -4.46 9.27
CA ILE A 90 18.33 -5.47 10.33
C ILE A 90 18.64 -4.82 11.68
N SER A 91 19.64 -3.93 11.72
CA SER A 91 20.02 -3.21 12.94
C SER A 91 18.87 -2.35 13.46
N PHE A 92 18.16 -1.65 12.58
CA PHE A 92 16.98 -0.87 12.94
C PHE A 92 15.84 -1.74 13.47
N GLY A 93 15.53 -2.87 12.83
CA GLY A 93 14.57 -3.84 13.34
C GLY A 93 14.94 -4.33 14.75
N ASN A 94 16.19 -4.72 14.96
CA ASN A 94 16.66 -5.14 16.29
C ASN A 94 16.59 -4.02 17.33
N GLN A 95 16.86 -2.77 16.94
CA GLN A 95 16.75 -1.61 17.82
C GLN A 95 15.32 -1.42 18.35
N ILE A 96 14.31 -1.50 17.46
CA ILE A 96 12.90 -1.24 17.84
C ILE A 96 12.17 -2.50 18.36
N LYS A 97 12.84 -3.66 18.38
CA LYS A 97 12.25 -4.96 18.73
C LYS A 97 11.52 -4.95 20.07
N GLY A 98 12.14 -4.35 21.10
CA GLY A 98 11.55 -4.29 22.45
C GLY A 98 10.22 -3.55 22.48
N ASP A 99 10.15 -2.41 21.80
CA ASP A 99 8.97 -1.55 21.75
C ASP A 99 7.83 -2.21 20.95
N ILE A 100 8.15 -2.82 19.81
CA ILE A 100 7.17 -3.53 18.97
C ILE A 100 6.63 -4.78 19.68
N LEU A 101 7.51 -5.62 20.24
CA LEU A 101 7.09 -6.84 20.94
C LEU A 101 6.38 -6.54 22.27
N GLY A 102 6.58 -5.35 22.84
CA GLY A 102 5.91 -4.86 24.04
C GLY A 102 4.39 -4.90 23.95
N ILE A 103 3.81 -4.82 22.75
CA ILE A 103 2.36 -4.89 22.55
C ILE A 103 1.74 -6.18 23.06
N SER A 104 2.47 -7.30 22.98
CA SER A 104 2.01 -8.60 23.47
C SER A 104 1.74 -8.58 24.97
N LYS A 105 2.47 -7.74 25.72
CA LYS A 105 2.22 -7.51 27.15
C LYS A 105 0.97 -6.67 27.37
N CYS A 106 0.77 -5.60 26.59
CA CYS A 106 -0.43 -4.76 26.64
C CYS A 106 -1.70 -5.59 26.40
N LEU A 107 -1.64 -6.51 25.43
CA LEU A 107 -2.74 -7.39 25.04
C LEU A 107 -2.85 -8.67 25.89
N LYS A 108 -2.02 -8.79 26.93
CA LYS A 108 -2.01 -9.91 27.89
C LYS A 108 -1.90 -11.28 27.20
N TRP A 109 -0.98 -11.39 26.24
CA TRP A 109 -0.71 -12.65 25.57
C TRP A 109 -0.06 -13.64 26.53
N ASN A 110 -0.39 -14.92 26.36
CA ASN A 110 0.25 -15.98 27.13
C ASN A 110 1.69 -16.22 26.63
N LYS A 111 2.46 -17.01 27.39
CA LYS A 111 3.87 -17.28 27.07
C LYS A 111 4.08 -17.81 25.64
N ASN A 112 3.18 -18.69 25.18
CA ASN A 112 3.27 -19.28 23.84
C ASN A 112 3.04 -18.21 22.77
N GLY A 113 1.98 -17.41 22.87
CA GLY A 113 1.70 -16.33 21.92
C GLY A 113 2.81 -15.28 21.86
N VAL A 114 3.46 -14.98 22.99
CA VAL A 114 4.63 -14.08 23.03
C VAL A 114 5.82 -14.68 22.25
N GLU A 115 6.13 -15.97 22.43
CA GLU A 115 7.25 -16.60 21.73
C GLU A 115 6.97 -16.74 20.22
N GLU A 116 5.74 -17.12 19.85
CA GLU A 116 5.34 -17.19 18.44
C GLU A 116 5.41 -15.83 17.75
N PHE A 117 5.02 -14.76 18.44
CA PHE A 117 5.13 -13.41 17.91
C PHE A 117 6.57 -12.94 17.76
N LYS A 118 7.42 -13.30 18.72
CA LYS A 118 8.86 -13.03 18.65
C LYS A 118 9.50 -13.75 17.46
N ARG A 119 9.16 -15.02 17.23
CA ARG A 119 9.61 -15.79 16.05
C ARG A 119 9.16 -15.12 14.74
N LEU A 120 7.90 -14.69 14.67
CA LEU A 120 7.37 -13.96 13.51
C LEU A 120 8.14 -12.65 13.26
N TYR A 121 8.43 -11.89 14.33
CA TYR A 121 9.20 -10.65 14.23
C TYR A 121 10.64 -10.90 13.76
N GLU A 122 11.28 -11.95 14.29
CA GLU A 122 12.64 -12.34 13.88
C GLU A 122 12.67 -12.73 12.40
N ALA A 123 11.72 -13.53 11.92
CA ALA A 123 11.59 -13.89 10.51
C ALA A 123 11.43 -12.65 9.62
N PHE A 124 10.64 -11.67 10.04
CA PHE A 124 10.48 -10.39 9.34
C PHE A 124 11.80 -9.60 9.24
N VAL A 125 12.55 -9.50 10.33
CA VAL A 125 13.81 -8.75 10.39
C VAL A 125 14.91 -9.46 9.58
N ASN A 126 15.13 -10.75 9.82
CA ASN A 126 16.25 -11.52 9.25
C ASN A 126 16.15 -11.66 7.72
N SER A 127 14.92 -11.84 7.22
CA SER A 127 14.64 -11.92 5.79
C SER A 127 14.65 -10.56 5.08
N ASP A 128 14.85 -9.46 5.81
CA ASP A 128 14.75 -8.10 5.28
C ASP A 128 13.40 -7.87 4.57
N PHE A 129 12.33 -8.36 5.19
CA PHE A 129 11.02 -8.49 4.54
C PHE A 129 10.46 -7.13 4.12
N ALA A 130 10.58 -6.11 4.98
CA ALA A 130 10.04 -4.77 4.71
C ALA A 130 10.49 -4.22 3.37
N TYR A 131 11.80 -4.25 3.11
CA TYR A 131 12.39 -3.72 1.89
C TYR A 131 11.98 -4.53 0.66
N ASN A 132 12.10 -5.85 0.75
CA ASN A 132 11.82 -6.75 -0.38
C ASN A 132 10.33 -6.78 -0.75
N ASN A 133 9.45 -6.75 0.26
CA ASN A 133 8.02 -6.65 0.03
C ASN A 133 7.65 -5.30 -0.62
N TYR A 134 8.23 -4.20 -0.15
CA TYR A 134 8.00 -2.87 -0.71
C TYR A 134 8.46 -2.78 -2.18
N LEU A 135 9.66 -3.25 -2.48
CA LEU A 135 10.19 -3.29 -3.85
C LEU A 135 9.32 -4.15 -4.77
N THR A 136 8.95 -5.35 -4.32
CA THR A 136 8.09 -6.26 -5.09
C THR A 136 6.72 -5.64 -5.35
N HIS A 137 6.17 -4.87 -4.41
CA HIS A 137 4.92 -4.15 -4.64
C HIS A 137 5.04 -3.11 -5.75
N LEU A 138 6.17 -2.39 -5.79
CA LEU A 138 6.39 -1.29 -6.72
C LEU A 138 6.77 -1.73 -8.14
N PHE A 139 7.63 -2.74 -8.26
CA PHE A 139 8.39 -2.99 -9.48
C PHE A 139 8.35 -4.43 -10.00
N LEU A 140 7.47 -5.29 -9.47
CA LEU A 140 7.40 -6.70 -9.89
C LEU A 140 7.38 -6.88 -11.43
N GLU A 141 6.59 -6.07 -12.14
CA GLU A 141 6.48 -6.19 -13.59
C GLU A 141 7.71 -5.64 -14.35
N GLN A 142 8.52 -4.80 -13.70
CA GLN A 142 9.76 -4.25 -14.26
C GLN A 142 10.98 -5.11 -13.93
N PHE A 143 10.89 -5.98 -12.91
CA PHE A 143 12.00 -6.85 -12.53
C PHE A 143 12.45 -7.74 -13.68
N GLY A 144 13.78 -7.81 -13.87
CA GLY A 144 14.41 -8.87 -14.64
C GLY A 144 14.22 -10.24 -13.98
N TYR A 145 14.54 -11.31 -14.72
CA TYR A 145 14.42 -12.70 -14.26
C TYR A 145 15.12 -12.93 -12.91
N ASP A 146 16.41 -12.58 -12.81
CA ASP A 146 17.23 -12.82 -11.61
C ASP A 146 16.63 -12.15 -10.38
N MET A 147 16.14 -10.91 -10.51
CA MET A 147 15.50 -10.19 -9.41
C MET A 147 14.23 -10.91 -8.94
N LYS A 148 13.41 -11.44 -9.85
CA LYS A 148 12.22 -12.24 -9.48
C LYS A 148 12.62 -13.53 -8.76
N ILE A 149 13.70 -14.20 -9.17
CA ILE A 149 14.23 -15.39 -8.48
C ILE A 149 14.72 -15.03 -7.07
N THR A 150 15.49 -13.95 -6.91
CA THR A 150 15.92 -13.48 -5.59
C THR A 150 14.74 -13.20 -4.66
N GLN A 151 13.67 -12.58 -5.18
CA GLN A 151 12.47 -12.34 -4.37
C GLN A 151 11.75 -13.64 -3.95
N LEU A 152 11.75 -14.68 -4.80
CA LEU A 152 11.23 -16.00 -4.43
C LEU A 152 12.05 -16.65 -3.32
N GLU A 153 13.38 -16.59 -3.41
CA GLU A 153 14.29 -17.13 -2.38
C GLU A 153 14.07 -16.45 -1.03
N ILE A 154 13.94 -15.12 -1.02
CA ILE A 154 13.68 -14.34 0.21
C ILE A 154 12.35 -14.74 0.85
N LEU A 155 11.29 -14.89 0.05
CA LEU A 155 9.98 -15.30 0.57
C LEU A 155 9.99 -16.75 1.08
N ASN A 156 10.67 -17.66 0.40
CA ASN A 156 10.83 -19.05 0.85
C ASN A 156 11.60 -19.12 2.17
N ASN A 157 12.73 -18.41 2.29
CA ASN A 157 13.51 -18.36 3.53
C ASN A 157 12.70 -17.75 4.67
N CYS A 158 11.93 -16.68 4.40
CA CYS A 158 11.02 -16.10 5.38
C CYS A 158 9.99 -17.13 5.85
N MET A 159 9.39 -17.92 4.94
CA MET A 159 8.45 -18.99 5.33
C MET A 159 9.10 -20.06 6.19
N ASP A 160 10.31 -20.51 5.85
CA ASP A 160 11.08 -21.51 6.62
C ASP A 160 11.45 -20.98 8.04
N GLU A 161 11.65 -19.66 8.20
CA GLU A 161 11.84 -19.04 9.52
C GLU A 161 10.53 -18.94 10.32
N ILE A 162 9.40 -18.65 9.65
CA ILE A 162 8.07 -18.59 10.30
C ILE A 162 7.67 -19.99 10.81
N TYR A 163 7.73 -21.03 9.97
CA TYR A 163 7.41 -22.42 10.33
C TYR A 163 8.52 -23.33 9.79
N ALA A 164 9.00 -24.26 10.62
CA ALA A 164 9.94 -25.26 10.14
C ALA A 164 9.24 -26.18 9.12
N ARG A 165 9.99 -26.80 8.20
CA ARG A 165 9.43 -27.55 7.06
C ARG A 165 8.43 -28.65 7.44
N ASP A 166 8.64 -29.28 8.59
CA ASP A 166 7.82 -30.38 9.11
C ASP A 166 6.88 -29.93 10.25
N GLU A 167 6.78 -28.61 10.49
CA GLU A 167 5.91 -28.04 11.51
C GLU A 167 4.51 -27.79 10.95
N GLU A 168 3.48 -28.18 11.71
CA GLU A 168 2.10 -27.86 11.36
C GLU A 168 1.85 -26.34 11.44
N ILE A 169 1.05 -25.82 10.51
CA ILE A 169 0.76 -24.39 10.39
C ILE A 169 -0.38 -24.02 11.36
N GLU A 170 -0.07 -24.06 12.65
CA GLU A 170 -0.98 -23.78 13.76
C GLU A 170 -0.45 -22.64 14.66
N GLY A 171 -1.19 -22.32 15.72
CA GLY A 171 -0.82 -21.30 16.70
C GLY A 171 -1.33 -19.90 16.37
N LEU A 172 -0.53 -18.88 16.71
CA LEU A 172 -0.88 -17.47 16.63
C LEU A 172 -1.40 -17.07 15.24
N ILE A 173 -2.58 -16.47 15.19
CA ILE A 173 -3.27 -16.11 13.94
C ILE A 173 -2.42 -15.23 13.01
N TYR A 174 -1.63 -14.31 13.57
CA TYR A 174 -0.73 -13.43 12.82
C TYR A 174 0.40 -14.18 12.12
N ARG A 175 0.90 -15.24 12.75
CA ARG A 175 1.97 -16.10 12.23
C ARG A 175 1.46 -16.93 11.05
N ARG A 176 0.27 -17.53 11.20
CA ARG A 176 -0.42 -18.26 10.13
C ARG A 176 -0.76 -17.33 8.96
N PHE A 177 -1.29 -16.14 9.23
CA PHE A 177 -1.57 -15.14 8.21
C PHE A 177 -0.31 -14.78 7.40
N ALA A 178 0.80 -14.49 8.09
CA ALA A 178 2.06 -14.12 7.47
C ALA A 178 2.56 -15.21 6.51
N TYR A 179 2.49 -16.48 6.94
CA TYR A 179 2.83 -17.63 6.11
C TYR A 179 1.98 -17.71 4.83
N PHE A 180 0.65 -17.64 4.95
CA PHE A 180 -0.24 -17.69 3.78
C PHE A 180 -0.09 -16.45 2.87
N ASN A 181 0.25 -15.29 3.42
CA ASN A 181 0.54 -14.10 2.63
C ASN A 181 1.84 -14.24 1.84
N CYS A 182 2.87 -14.89 2.39
CA CYS A 182 4.07 -15.28 1.63
C CYS A 182 3.73 -16.24 0.49
N ALA A 183 2.94 -17.29 0.75
CA ALA A 183 2.50 -18.23 -0.28
C ALA A 183 1.78 -17.53 -1.44
N ARG A 184 0.88 -16.58 -1.14
CA ARG A 184 0.21 -15.74 -2.15
C ARG A 184 1.21 -14.90 -2.96
N LYS A 185 2.21 -14.30 -2.31
CA LYS A 185 3.22 -13.47 -2.97
C LYS A 185 4.13 -14.30 -3.88
N ILE A 186 4.54 -15.49 -3.45
CA ILE A 186 5.28 -16.45 -4.27
C ILE A 186 4.49 -16.77 -5.54
N ASN A 187 3.21 -17.15 -5.41
CA ASN A 187 2.36 -17.43 -6.57
C ASN A 187 2.23 -16.22 -7.52
N ARG A 188 2.16 -15.00 -6.99
CA ARG A 188 2.14 -13.78 -7.80
C ARG A 188 3.43 -13.57 -8.58
N ILE A 189 4.59 -13.87 -8.00
CA ILE A 189 5.88 -13.78 -8.70
C ILE A 189 5.98 -14.87 -9.77
N CYS A 190 5.56 -16.11 -9.47
CA CYS A 190 5.48 -17.20 -10.46
C CYS A 190 4.60 -16.83 -11.67
N ASP A 191 3.46 -16.18 -11.41
CA ASP A 191 2.54 -15.69 -12.46
C ASP A 191 3.23 -14.65 -13.37
N SER A 192 3.96 -13.69 -12.77
CA SER A 192 4.75 -12.69 -13.49
C SER A 192 5.95 -13.30 -14.26
N LEU A 193 6.45 -14.45 -13.81
CA LEU A 193 7.44 -15.26 -14.53
C LEU A 193 6.83 -16.17 -15.61
N LYS A 194 5.48 -16.25 -15.68
CA LYS A 194 4.74 -17.17 -16.56
C LYS A 194 5.08 -18.65 -16.32
N VAL A 195 5.40 -19.01 -15.07
CA VAL A 195 5.66 -20.39 -14.66
C VAL A 195 4.51 -20.93 -13.80
N ALA A 196 4.51 -22.24 -13.57
CA ALA A 196 3.52 -22.87 -12.69
C ALA A 196 3.59 -22.28 -11.28
N ARG A 197 2.42 -22.00 -10.70
CA ARG A 197 2.30 -21.57 -9.30
C ARG A 197 2.71 -22.71 -8.37
N VAL A 198 3.48 -22.38 -7.32
CA VAL A 198 4.01 -23.34 -6.35
C VAL A 198 2.90 -23.86 -5.44
N PHE A 199 2.07 -22.95 -4.92
CA PHE A 199 0.99 -23.29 -4.00
C PHE A 199 -0.33 -23.47 -4.73
N LYS A 200 -1.15 -24.42 -4.28
CA LYS A 200 -2.52 -24.59 -4.78
C LYS A 200 -3.39 -23.44 -4.24
N ASP A 201 -3.67 -22.43 -5.07
CA ASP A 201 -4.40 -21.20 -4.68
C ASP A 201 -5.68 -21.48 -3.87
N GLU A 202 -6.45 -22.49 -4.26
CA GLU A 202 -7.69 -22.90 -3.60
C GLU A 202 -7.47 -23.37 -2.16
N ARG A 203 -6.41 -24.15 -1.91
CA ARG A 203 -6.07 -24.59 -0.55
C ARG A 203 -5.61 -23.44 0.32
N VAL A 204 -4.77 -22.55 -0.22
CA VAL A 204 -4.30 -21.36 0.52
C VAL A 204 -5.46 -20.40 0.79
N MET A 205 -6.38 -20.24 -0.16
CA MET A 205 -7.58 -19.42 0.00
C MET A 205 -8.48 -19.94 1.14
N ILE A 206 -8.78 -21.24 1.16
CA ILE A 206 -9.57 -21.86 2.23
C ILE A 206 -8.87 -21.70 3.57
N ALA A 207 -7.57 -21.97 3.65
CA ALA A 207 -6.81 -21.83 4.89
C ALA A 207 -6.74 -20.37 5.39
N ALA A 208 -6.66 -19.39 4.48
CA ALA A 208 -6.72 -17.98 4.84
C ALA A 208 -8.11 -17.55 5.34
N HIS A 209 -9.18 -18.08 4.72
CA HIS A 209 -10.56 -17.84 5.18
C HIS A 209 -10.80 -18.41 6.58
N GLU A 210 -10.26 -19.60 6.87
CA GLU A 210 -10.40 -20.26 8.16
C GLU A 210 -9.92 -19.40 9.33
N LEU A 211 -8.92 -18.54 9.12
CA LEU A 211 -8.48 -17.56 10.13
C LEU A 211 -9.63 -16.64 10.59
N SER A 212 -10.51 -16.24 9.66
CA SER A 212 -11.70 -15.44 9.96
C SER A 212 -12.89 -16.27 10.45
N VAL A 213 -12.86 -17.59 10.31
CA VAL A 213 -13.86 -18.51 10.89
C VAL A 213 -13.53 -18.78 12.35
N GLU A 214 -12.26 -19.08 12.64
CA GLU A 214 -11.75 -19.28 14.00
C GLU A 214 -11.83 -18.00 14.85
N ASN A 215 -11.65 -16.85 14.22
CA ASN A 215 -11.80 -15.55 14.87
C ASN A 215 -12.52 -14.56 13.94
N GLU A 216 -13.80 -14.38 14.19
CA GLU A 216 -14.68 -13.52 13.38
C GLU A 216 -14.20 -12.06 13.27
N GLU A 217 -13.58 -11.51 14.31
CA GLU A 217 -13.07 -10.14 14.32
C GLU A 217 -11.79 -10.01 13.45
N PHE A 218 -11.10 -11.12 13.15
CA PHE A 218 -9.92 -11.11 12.27
C PHE A 218 -10.32 -11.13 10.79
N THR A 219 -10.96 -10.06 10.33
CA THR A 219 -11.48 -9.96 8.95
C THR A 219 -10.38 -9.93 7.87
N MET A 220 -9.12 -9.74 8.25
CA MET A 220 -7.97 -9.81 7.34
C MET A 220 -7.76 -11.22 6.75
N GLY A 221 -8.20 -12.29 7.43
CA GLY A 221 -8.23 -13.64 6.83
C GLY A 221 -9.06 -13.69 5.54
N ASN A 222 -10.29 -13.15 5.60
CA ASN A 222 -11.16 -12.96 4.43
C ASN A 222 -10.55 -12.03 3.37
N VAL A 223 -9.85 -10.96 3.77
CA VAL A 223 -9.12 -10.11 2.82
C VAL A 223 -8.08 -10.93 2.07
N LEU A 224 -7.27 -11.72 2.77
CA LEU A 224 -6.23 -12.54 2.16
C LEU A 224 -6.82 -13.61 1.24
N ALA A 225 -7.85 -14.32 1.71
CA ALA A 225 -8.59 -15.30 0.90
C ALA A 225 -9.16 -14.66 -0.37
N GLY A 226 -9.80 -13.49 -0.21
CA GLY A 226 -10.32 -12.68 -1.31
C GLY A 226 -9.25 -12.33 -2.35
N LEU A 227 -8.12 -11.79 -1.89
CA LEU A 227 -6.99 -11.44 -2.78
C LEU A 227 -6.41 -12.66 -3.51
N ILE A 228 -6.40 -13.84 -2.89
CA ILE A 228 -6.01 -15.10 -3.54
C ILE A 228 -7.05 -15.49 -4.60
N GLY A 229 -8.33 -15.50 -4.25
CA GLY A 229 -9.42 -15.88 -5.13
C GLY A 229 -9.52 -14.99 -6.38
N LEU A 230 -9.41 -13.67 -6.21
CA LEU A 230 -9.44 -12.71 -7.32
C LEU A 230 -8.26 -12.87 -8.29
N SER A 231 -7.17 -13.51 -7.87
CA SER A 231 -5.98 -13.74 -8.72
C SER A 231 -6.16 -14.84 -9.76
N LYS A 232 -7.26 -15.62 -9.72
CA LYS A 232 -7.46 -16.77 -10.60
C LYS A 232 -8.92 -16.95 -10.99
N LYS A 233 -9.18 -17.00 -12.30
CA LYS A 233 -10.54 -17.03 -12.87
C LYS A 233 -11.48 -18.07 -12.25
N LYS A 234 -10.96 -19.28 -11.95
CA LYS A 234 -11.76 -20.36 -11.36
C LYS A 234 -12.23 -20.08 -9.93
N LEU A 235 -11.60 -19.14 -9.21
CA LEU A 235 -11.86 -18.79 -7.82
C LEU A 235 -12.47 -17.38 -7.66
N TRP A 236 -12.79 -16.71 -8.77
CA TRP A 236 -13.26 -15.33 -8.75
C TRP A 236 -14.52 -15.13 -7.92
N LEU A 237 -15.49 -16.04 -8.00
CA LEU A 237 -16.73 -15.94 -7.22
C LEU A 237 -16.44 -15.99 -5.71
N ASP A 238 -15.67 -16.96 -5.25
CA ASP A 238 -15.30 -17.08 -3.84
C ASP A 238 -14.49 -15.87 -3.38
N GLY A 239 -13.55 -15.41 -4.22
CA GLY A 239 -12.76 -14.22 -3.98
C GLY A 239 -13.62 -12.96 -3.80
N GLU A 240 -14.60 -12.75 -4.68
CA GLU A 240 -15.58 -11.66 -4.58
C GLU A 240 -16.39 -11.76 -3.28
N ILE A 241 -16.87 -12.96 -2.93
CA ILE A 241 -17.64 -13.21 -1.70
C ILE A 241 -16.83 -12.85 -0.45
N TYR A 242 -15.58 -13.28 -0.36
CA TYR A 242 -14.77 -13.00 0.83
C TYR A 242 -14.45 -11.51 0.99
N ILE A 243 -14.13 -10.80 -0.10
CA ILE A 243 -13.93 -9.35 -0.02
C ILE A 243 -15.22 -8.62 0.37
N GLN A 244 -16.37 -9.03 -0.17
CA GLN A 244 -17.65 -8.42 0.19
C GLN A 244 -18.01 -8.66 1.67
N LYS A 245 -17.81 -9.89 2.18
CA LYS A 245 -17.98 -10.19 3.61
C LYS A 245 -17.12 -9.29 4.50
N THR A 246 -15.89 -8.99 4.10
CA THR A 246 -15.07 -8.04 4.85
C THR A 246 -15.63 -6.63 4.76
N LEU A 247 -16.02 -6.15 3.57
CA LEU A 247 -16.60 -4.82 3.43
C LEU A 247 -17.88 -4.65 4.26
N ASP A 248 -18.72 -5.67 4.37
CA ASP A 248 -19.93 -5.63 5.18
C ASP A 248 -19.63 -5.37 6.68
N ARG A 249 -18.43 -5.76 7.15
CA ARG A 249 -17.95 -5.52 8.52
C ARG A 249 -17.15 -4.23 8.67
N GLU A 250 -16.30 -3.91 7.69
CA GLU A 250 -15.28 -2.85 7.80
C GLU A 250 -15.61 -1.55 7.06
N ALA A 251 -16.75 -1.48 6.34
CA ALA A 251 -17.07 -0.46 5.34
C ALA A 251 -16.97 1.01 5.77
N TYR A 252 -16.91 1.31 7.07
CA TYR A 252 -16.89 2.67 7.60
C TYR A 252 -15.51 3.13 8.09
N ASN A 253 -14.54 2.23 8.17
CA ASN A 253 -13.19 2.54 8.64
C ASN A 253 -12.31 3.06 7.50
N LYS A 254 -11.42 4.02 7.77
CA LYS A 254 -10.49 4.58 6.75
C LYS A 254 -9.62 3.49 6.11
N TYR A 255 -9.16 2.51 6.89
CA TYR A 255 -8.35 1.39 6.36
C TYR A 255 -9.11 0.53 5.34
N SER A 256 -10.44 0.55 5.31
CA SER A 256 -11.21 -0.20 4.29
C SER A 256 -11.00 0.34 2.86
N ALA A 257 -10.41 1.53 2.71
CA ALA A 257 -10.12 2.13 1.41
C ALA A 257 -9.31 1.21 0.49
N PHE A 258 -8.35 0.44 1.01
CA PHE A 258 -7.59 -0.49 0.17
C PHE A 258 -8.43 -1.69 -0.29
N ILE A 259 -9.41 -2.11 0.52
CA ILE A 259 -10.32 -3.23 0.22
C ILE A 259 -11.25 -2.83 -0.91
N TYR A 260 -11.86 -1.63 -0.81
CA TYR A 260 -12.62 -1.04 -1.90
C TYR A 260 -11.78 -0.90 -3.17
N TYR A 261 -10.55 -0.39 -3.05
CA TYR A 261 -9.65 -0.25 -4.19
C TYR A 261 -9.35 -1.60 -4.86
N ALA A 262 -9.06 -2.64 -4.08
CA ALA A 262 -8.74 -3.97 -4.59
C ALA A 262 -9.91 -4.58 -5.37
N LEU A 263 -11.12 -4.53 -4.82
CA LEU A 263 -12.32 -5.05 -5.49
C LEU A 263 -12.71 -4.21 -6.71
N ALA A 264 -12.63 -2.88 -6.60
CA ALA A 264 -12.91 -1.98 -7.70
C ALA A 264 -11.96 -2.23 -8.88
N HIS A 265 -10.66 -2.36 -8.58
CA HIS A 265 -9.64 -2.63 -9.59
C HIS A 265 -9.85 -3.99 -10.27
N TYR A 266 -10.26 -5.00 -9.52
CA TYR A 266 -10.63 -6.30 -10.08
C TYR A 266 -11.83 -6.20 -11.04
N TYR A 267 -12.90 -5.49 -10.64
CA TYR A 267 -14.04 -5.29 -11.54
C TYR A 267 -13.65 -4.49 -12.78
N GLU A 268 -12.80 -3.48 -12.61
CA GLU A 268 -12.29 -2.64 -13.69
C GLU A 268 -11.48 -3.46 -14.72
N LYS A 269 -10.48 -4.24 -14.26
CA LYS A 269 -9.48 -4.85 -15.13
C LYS A 269 -9.82 -6.28 -15.57
N GLN A 270 -10.39 -7.09 -14.69
CA GLN A 270 -10.60 -8.52 -14.93
C GLN A 270 -12.02 -8.78 -15.40
N ARG A 271 -13.02 -8.18 -14.73
CA ARG A 271 -14.44 -8.35 -15.10
C ARG A 271 -14.91 -7.36 -16.17
N LYS A 272 -14.14 -6.29 -16.41
CA LYS A 272 -14.52 -5.17 -17.29
C LYS A 272 -15.89 -4.56 -16.93
N ASN A 273 -16.26 -4.62 -15.66
CA ASN A 273 -17.50 -4.07 -15.12
C ASN A 273 -17.26 -2.67 -14.52
N LYS A 274 -17.26 -1.68 -15.40
CA LYS A 274 -16.96 -0.27 -15.08
C LYS A 274 -17.95 0.35 -14.09
N LYS A 275 -19.24 -0.01 -14.21
CA LYS A 275 -20.30 0.49 -13.32
C LYS A 275 -20.04 0.06 -11.87
N GLU A 276 -19.69 -1.20 -11.68
CA GLU A 276 -19.43 -1.74 -10.35
C GLU A 276 -18.11 -1.25 -9.77
N ALA A 277 -17.06 -1.20 -10.59
CA ALA A 277 -15.79 -0.58 -10.18
C ALA A 277 -16.00 0.87 -9.71
N TRP A 278 -16.81 1.65 -10.43
CA TRP A 278 -17.13 3.02 -10.06
C TRP A 278 -17.90 3.13 -8.74
N ARG A 279 -18.92 2.28 -8.54
CA ARG A 279 -19.67 2.22 -7.27
C ARG A 279 -18.73 2.03 -6.08
N LEU A 280 -17.74 1.16 -6.23
CA LEU A 280 -16.75 0.88 -5.18
C LEU A 280 -15.77 2.04 -4.97
N TYR A 281 -15.30 2.71 -6.03
CA TYR A 281 -14.49 3.94 -5.88
C TYR A 281 -15.26 5.07 -5.19
N GLN A 282 -16.56 5.22 -5.46
CA GLN A 282 -17.41 6.19 -4.76
C GLN A 282 -17.56 5.85 -3.27
N ASN A 283 -17.60 4.57 -2.91
CA ASN A 283 -17.63 4.17 -1.50
C ASN A 283 -16.26 4.36 -0.83
N MET A 284 -15.16 4.09 -1.53
CA MET A 284 -13.81 4.41 -1.07
C MET A 284 -13.66 5.91 -0.75
N GLN A 285 -14.24 6.79 -1.57
CA GLN A 285 -14.21 8.24 -1.33
C GLN A 285 -14.89 8.66 -0.02
N LYS A 286 -15.94 7.93 0.40
CA LYS A 286 -16.67 8.25 1.64
C LYS A 286 -15.88 7.92 2.90
N VAL A 287 -14.96 6.94 2.84
CA VAL A 287 -14.13 6.53 3.97
C VAL A 287 -12.76 7.22 3.99
N ASP A 288 -12.21 7.54 2.82
CA ASP A 288 -10.92 8.23 2.69
C ASP A 288 -10.97 9.21 1.51
N SER A 289 -11.55 10.38 1.75
CA SER A 289 -11.78 11.39 0.71
C SER A 289 -10.51 12.02 0.15
N ASN A 290 -9.39 11.91 0.89
CA ASN A 290 -8.09 12.46 0.50
C ASN A 290 -7.17 11.40 -0.13
N ASN A 291 -7.67 10.17 -0.36
CA ASN A 291 -6.86 9.12 -0.95
C ASN A 291 -6.50 9.44 -2.41
N TYR A 292 -5.22 9.73 -2.68
CA TYR A 292 -4.78 10.11 -4.03
C TYR A 292 -5.08 9.07 -5.11
N ARG A 293 -5.09 7.76 -4.77
CA ARG A 293 -5.43 6.71 -5.74
C ARG A 293 -6.90 6.77 -6.12
N MET A 294 -7.78 7.02 -5.16
CA MET A 294 -9.21 7.23 -5.39
C MET A 294 -9.45 8.51 -6.17
N LEU A 295 -8.85 9.64 -5.76
CA LEU A 295 -8.99 10.93 -6.45
C LEU A 295 -8.59 10.82 -7.92
N PHE A 296 -7.50 10.09 -8.20
CA PHE A 296 -7.08 9.81 -9.56
C PHE A 296 -8.12 8.99 -10.35
N LYS A 297 -8.66 7.92 -9.75
CA LYS A 297 -9.70 7.09 -10.36
C LYS A 297 -10.99 7.89 -10.61
N TYR A 298 -11.32 8.81 -9.71
CA TYR A 298 -12.41 9.77 -9.86
C TYR A 298 -12.20 10.70 -11.06
N ALA A 299 -11.02 11.33 -11.16
CA ALA A 299 -10.67 12.19 -12.27
C ALA A 299 -10.69 11.44 -13.62
N ALA A 300 -10.12 10.23 -13.67
CA ALA A 300 -10.10 9.40 -14.87
C ALA A 300 -11.51 8.98 -15.33
N TYR A 301 -12.39 8.60 -14.41
CA TYR A 301 -13.77 8.28 -14.74
C TYR A 301 -14.54 9.50 -15.26
N ALA A 302 -14.39 10.65 -14.61
CA ALA A 302 -15.01 11.91 -15.05
C ALA A 302 -14.52 12.29 -16.46
N PHE A 303 -13.23 12.13 -16.72
CA PHE A 303 -12.63 12.37 -18.04
C PHE A 303 -13.23 11.47 -19.12
N TYR A 304 -13.27 10.15 -18.87
CA TYR A 304 -13.82 9.18 -19.81
C TYR A 304 -15.28 9.47 -20.14
N LYS A 305 -16.13 9.69 -19.13
CA LYS A 305 -17.56 9.95 -19.30
C LYS A 305 -17.82 11.19 -20.16
N ASN A 306 -16.98 12.21 -20.03
CA ASN A 306 -17.19 13.50 -20.68
C ASN A 306 -16.47 13.62 -22.04
N LYS A 307 -15.44 12.81 -22.32
CA LYS A 307 -14.74 12.75 -23.63
C LYS A 307 -15.70 12.41 -24.79
N TYR A 308 -16.72 11.59 -24.53
CA TYR A 308 -17.69 11.12 -25.53
C TYR A 308 -19.06 11.79 -25.46
N ALA A 309 -19.21 12.81 -24.61
CA ALA A 309 -20.50 13.45 -24.42
C ALA A 309 -20.77 14.48 -25.52
N THR A 310 -21.85 14.28 -26.29
CA THR A 310 -22.19 15.08 -27.47
C THR A 310 -23.00 16.34 -27.18
N HIS A 311 -23.51 16.50 -25.95
CA HIS A 311 -24.35 17.64 -25.53
C HIS A 311 -23.49 18.78 -24.95
N GLU A 312 -23.82 20.04 -25.26
CA GLU A 312 -23.06 21.23 -24.80
C GLU A 312 -22.90 21.33 -23.27
N LEU A 313 -23.90 20.92 -22.49
CA LEU A 313 -23.84 20.82 -21.03
C LEU A 313 -22.71 19.90 -20.52
N HIS A 314 -22.27 18.94 -21.33
CA HIS A 314 -21.18 18.03 -21.01
C HIS A 314 -19.80 18.49 -21.50
N LYS A 315 -19.72 19.49 -22.41
CA LYS A 315 -18.42 20.11 -22.77
C LYS A 315 -17.77 20.80 -21.58
N ASN A 316 -18.56 21.49 -20.74
CA ASN A 316 -18.08 22.06 -19.47
C ASN A 316 -17.66 20.97 -18.46
N SER A 317 -18.29 19.79 -18.54
CA SER A 317 -17.94 18.65 -17.68
C SER A 317 -16.60 18.01 -18.08
N TYR A 318 -16.23 18.04 -19.36
CA TYR A 318 -14.90 17.62 -19.82
C TYR A 318 -13.81 18.56 -19.30
N ILE A 319 -14.04 19.88 -19.34
CA ILE A 319 -13.18 20.90 -18.72
C ILE A 319 -13.02 20.61 -17.22
N ASN A 320 -14.12 20.33 -16.51
CA ASN A 320 -14.06 20.02 -15.08
C ASN A 320 -13.22 18.77 -14.74
N SER A 321 -13.09 17.80 -15.66
CA SER A 321 -12.24 16.62 -15.41
C SER A 321 -10.74 16.94 -15.37
N TRP A 322 -10.29 17.92 -16.17
CA TRP A 322 -8.91 18.41 -16.14
C TRP A 322 -8.60 19.14 -14.83
N ILE A 323 -9.58 19.86 -14.26
CA ILE A 323 -9.45 20.51 -12.94
C ILE A 323 -9.14 19.49 -11.87
N LEU A 324 -9.83 18.34 -11.87
CA LEU A 324 -9.58 17.28 -10.89
C LEU A 324 -8.16 16.71 -10.98
N PHE A 325 -7.61 16.54 -12.19
CA PHE A 325 -6.21 16.13 -12.35
C PHE A 325 -5.24 17.21 -11.89
N PHE A 326 -5.54 18.49 -12.15
CA PHE A 326 -4.70 19.62 -11.73
C PHE A 326 -4.70 19.81 -10.21
N GLU A 327 -5.85 19.68 -9.55
CA GLU A 327 -5.96 19.69 -8.09
C GLU A 327 -5.14 18.57 -7.46
N LEU A 328 -5.24 17.35 -8.01
CA LEU A 328 -4.44 16.22 -7.54
C LEU A 328 -2.93 16.41 -7.81
N TYR A 329 -2.57 16.95 -8.98
CA TYR A 329 -1.20 17.32 -9.31
C TYR A 329 -0.62 18.28 -8.27
N ASN A 330 -1.33 19.38 -7.96
CA ASN A 330 -0.89 20.38 -6.97
C ASN A 330 -0.85 19.82 -5.54
N LEU A 331 -1.77 18.90 -5.20
CA LEU A 331 -1.75 18.23 -3.90
C LEU A 331 -0.45 17.45 -3.70
N ILE A 332 -0.03 16.68 -4.72
CA ILE A 332 1.18 15.86 -4.64
C ILE A 332 2.45 16.70 -4.85
N GLU A 333 2.41 17.76 -5.68
CA GLU A 333 3.55 18.68 -5.86
C GLU A 333 4.02 19.27 -4.52
N ARG A 334 3.10 19.66 -3.65
CA ARG A 334 3.45 20.14 -2.29
C ARG A 334 4.18 19.08 -1.46
N GLN A 335 3.91 17.79 -1.67
CA GLN A 335 4.64 16.70 -1.00
C GLN A 335 6.02 16.48 -1.62
N VAL A 336 6.16 16.68 -2.94
CA VAL A 336 7.46 16.68 -3.63
C VAL A 336 8.36 17.79 -3.08
N ASP A 337 7.84 19.00 -2.94
CA ASP A 337 8.59 20.16 -2.40
C ASP A 337 9.09 19.93 -0.97
N ARG A 338 8.34 19.16 -0.17
CA ARG A 338 8.74 18.75 1.20
C ARG A 338 9.83 17.67 1.20
N GLY A 339 10.10 17.02 0.06
CA GLY A 339 11.23 16.12 -0.17
C GLY A 339 11.04 14.68 0.32
N TRP A 340 9.88 14.31 0.85
CA TRP A 340 9.63 12.98 1.44
C TRP A 340 8.68 12.09 0.64
N ILE A 341 8.43 12.46 -0.62
CA ILE A 341 7.55 11.74 -1.54
C ILE A 341 8.00 10.29 -1.79
N GLN A 342 7.06 9.35 -1.76
CA GLN A 342 7.28 7.93 -2.07
C GLN A 342 7.14 7.64 -3.58
N PRO A 343 7.74 6.54 -4.10
CA PRO A 343 7.69 6.19 -5.53
C PRO A 343 6.27 6.10 -6.07
N LEU A 344 5.37 5.56 -5.27
CA LEU A 344 4.00 5.36 -5.67
C LEU A 344 3.23 6.68 -5.73
N GLU A 345 3.45 7.62 -4.80
CA GLU A 345 2.83 8.95 -4.87
C GLU A 345 3.35 9.70 -6.11
N LEU A 346 4.66 9.58 -6.36
CA LEU A 346 5.32 10.16 -7.54
C LEU A 346 4.79 9.55 -8.86
N GLU A 347 4.43 8.27 -8.88
CA GLU A 347 3.78 7.63 -10.04
C GLU A 347 2.43 8.31 -10.37
N TYR A 348 1.64 8.66 -9.36
CA TYR A 348 0.37 9.37 -9.59
C TYR A 348 0.58 10.83 -9.98
N TYR A 349 1.61 11.49 -9.43
CA TYR A 349 2.03 12.83 -9.87
C TYR A 349 2.42 12.83 -11.34
N TYR A 350 3.25 11.88 -11.77
CA TYR A 350 3.63 11.68 -13.17
C TYR A 350 2.41 11.44 -14.06
N LYS A 351 1.50 10.55 -13.67
CA LYS A 351 0.28 10.27 -14.45
C LYS A 351 -0.59 11.52 -14.63
N CYS A 352 -0.75 12.34 -13.59
CA CYS A 352 -1.45 13.62 -13.71
C CYS A 352 -0.72 14.55 -14.67
N ALA A 353 0.60 14.71 -14.53
CA ALA A 353 1.41 15.55 -15.42
C ALA A 353 1.29 15.13 -16.89
N ARG A 354 1.35 13.82 -17.16
CA ARG A 354 1.18 13.23 -18.51
C ARG A 354 -0.18 13.49 -19.12
N ILE A 355 -1.24 13.49 -18.31
CA ILE A 355 -2.58 13.82 -18.78
C ILE A 355 -2.62 15.33 -19.07
N LEU A 356 -2.26 16.15 -18.08
CA LEU A 356 -2.34 17.61 -18.15
C LEU A 356 -1.47 18.23 -19.25
N SER A 357 -0.38 17.59 -19.67
CA SER A 357 0.46 18.04 -20.78
C SER A 357 -0.25 18.04 -22.13
N ASP A 358 -1.35 17.29 -22.25
CA ASP A 358 -2.12 17.19 -23.49
C ASP A 358 -3.20 18.29 -23.57
N ILE A 359 -3.33 19.15 -22.55
CA ILE A 359 -4.23 20.30 -22.58
C ILE A 359 -3.61 21.40 -23.47
N PRO A 360 -4.34 21.91 -24.49
CA PRO A 360 -3.92 23.09 -25.23
C PRO A 360 -3.67 24.29 -24.30
N GLU A 361 -2.56 25.00 -24.50
CA GLU A 361 -2.11 26.09 -23.63
C GLU A 361 -3.19 27.17 -23.42
N ASP A 362 -3.89 27.56 -24.49
CA ASP A 362 -4.99 28.53 -24.44
C ASP A 362 -6.18 28.06 -23.58
N LYS A 363 -6.40 26.75 -23.48
CA LYS A 363 -7.42 26.16 -22.60
C LYS A 363 -6.94 26.11 -21.16
N ALA A 364 -5.70 25.67 -20.93
CA ALA A 364 -5.11 25.63 -19.58
C ALA A 364 -5.14 27.01 -18.92
N VAL A 365 -4.70 28.06 -19.64
CA VAL A 365 -4.69 29.44 -19.14
C VAL A 365 -6.10 29.94 -18.82
N ARG A 366 -7.10 29.67 -19.69
CA ARG A 366 -8.50 30.04 -19.43
C ARG A 366 -9.08 29.35 -18.19
N MET A 367 -8.54 28.18 -17.83
CA MET A 367 -8.92 27.44 -16.64
C MET A 367 -8.13 27.86 -15.38
N GLY A 368 -7.26 28.87 -15.50
CA GLY A 368 -6.40 29.32 -14.40
C GLY A 368 -5.26 28.36 -14.08
N MET A 369 -4.89 27.47 -15.02
CA MET A 369 -3.83 26.48 -14.84
C MET A 369 -2.55 26.94 -15.53
N GLN A 370 -1.42 26.64 -14.90
CA GLN A 370 -0.13 26.71 -15.57
C GLN A 370 0.00 25.50 -16.51
N PRO A 371 0.29 25.69 -17.81
CA PRO A 371 0.49 24.58 -18.74
C PRO A 371 1.65 23.68 -18.28
N ILE A 372 1.41 22.37 -18.23
CA ILE A 372 2.46 21.38 -17.92
C ILE A 372 3.24 21.08 -19.19
N LYS A 373 4.56 21.27 -19.14
CA LYS A 373 5.44 21.11 -20.31
C LYS A 373 6.17 19.77 -20.29
N ALA A 374 6.81 19.43 -21.41
CA ALA A 374 7.61 18.21 -21.53
C ALA A 374 8.77 18.20 -20.51
N GLU A 375 9.31 19.37 -20.18
CA GLU A 375 10.37 19.53 -19.18
C GLU A 375 9.89 19.18 -17.77
N ASP A 376 8.64 19.48 -17.42
CA ASP A 376 8.05 19.13 -16.12
C ASP A 376 7.91 17.62 -15.98
N ILE A 377 7.43 16.93 -17.02
CA ILE A 377 7.33 15.47 -17.04
C ILE A 377 8.72 14.83 -16.87
N LYS A 378 9.72 15.34 -17.60
CA LYS A 378 11.10 14.85 -17.51
C LYS A 378 11.71 15.14 -16.13
N ARG A 379 11.36 16.26 -15.49
CA ARG A 379 11.76 16.57 -14.12
C ARG A 379 11.23 15.51 -13.15
N ILE A 380 9.98 15.10 -13.27
CA ILE A 380 9.38 14.09 -12.38
C ILE A 380 10.09 12.75 -12.54
N GLU A 381 10.25 12.31 -13.79
CA GLU A 381 10.84 11.00 -14.13
C GLU A 381 12.31 10.90 -13.68
N VAL A 382 13.08 11.98 -13.85
CA VAL A 382 14.53 11.97 -13.64
C VAL A 382 14.93 12.60 -12.31
N ASN A 383 14.43 13.79 -11.98
CA ASN A 383 14.95 14.59 -10.87
C ASN A 383 14.23 14.29 -9.56
N ASP A 384 12.89 14.32 -9.55
CA ASP A 384 12.11 14.26 -8.31
C ASP A 384 12.26 12.89 -7.64
N PHE A 385 12.28 11.82 -8.44
CA PHE A 385 12.59 10.47 -7.96
C PHE A 385 14.00 10.39 -7.35
N GLN A 386 14.99 11.05 -7.95
CA GLN A 386 16.38 10.98 -7.50
C GLN A 386 16.67 11.84 -6.26
N LYS A 387 15.95 12.95 -6.12
CA LYS A 387 16.16 13.93 -5.04
C LYS A 387 15.34 13.61 -3.78
N SER A 388 14.31 12.78 -3.88
CA SER A 388 13.52 12.38 -2.71
C SER A 388 14.38 11.79 -1.59
N ASN A 389 14.24 12.35 -0.39
CA ASN A 389 14.92 11.90 0.82
C ASN A 389 14.52 10.46 1.16
N PHE A 390 13.28 10.08 0.88
CA PHE A 390 12.80 8.72 1.08
C PHE A 390 13.64 7.74 0.25
N MET A 391 13.79 7.97 -1.06
CA MET A 391 14.57 7.06 -1.92
C MET A 391 16.03 6.94 -1.47
N ASN A 392 16.64 8.08 -1.14
CA ASN A 392 18.03 8.16 -0.69
C ASN A 392 18.24 7.63 0.74
N LYS A 393 17.18 7.22 1.44
CA LYS A 393 17.28 6.64 2.79
C LYS A 393 16.74 5.21 2.89
N ILE A 394 16.01 4.70 1.90
CA ILE A 394 15.52 3.30 1.94
C ILE A 394 15.73 2.53 0.63
N LEU A 395 15.53 3.17 -0.54
CA LEU A 395 15.39 2.46 -1.81
C LEU A 395 16.72 2.27 -2.54
N PHE A 396 17.50 3.34 -2.68
CA PHE A 396 18.75 3.37 -3.44
C PHE A 396 19.92 2.72 -2.69
N ASN A 397 19.81 1.41 -2.45
CA ASN A 397 20.97 0.61 -2.09
C ASN A 397 22.12 0.89 -3.07
N ASP A 398 23.32 1.12 -2.56
CA ASP A 398 24.46 1.67 -3.30
C ASP A 398 24.79 0.90 -4.59
N ASN A 399 24.51 -0.41 -4.62
CA ASN A 399 24.79 -1.27 -5.77
C ASN A 399 23.66 -1.37 -6.81
N LEU A 400 22.44 -0.94 -6.48
CA LEU A 400 21.26 -1.14 -7.34
C LEU A 400 20.53 0.18 -7.68
N ARG A 401 21.08 1.32 -7.27
CA ARG A 401 20.50 2.64 -7.52
C ARG A 401 20.09 2.86 -8.98
N GLU A 402 21.00 2.62 -9.93
CA GLU A 402 20.72 2.82 -11.36
C GLU A 402 19.70 1.82 -11.91
N VAL A 403 19.67 0.60 -11.36
CA VAL A 403 18.66 -0.41 -11.70
C VAL A 403 17.27 0.07 -11.29
N TYR A 404 17.12 0.62 -10.08
CA TYR A 404 15.82 1.13 -9.62
C TYR A 404 15.38 2.41 -10.33
N LYS A 405 16.32 3.29 -10.70
CA LYS A 405 16.02 4.42 -11.57
C LYS A 405 15.49 3.96 -12.92
N LYS A 406 16.12 2.93 -13.51
CA LYS A 406 15.64 2.33 -14.76
C LYS A 406 14.25 1.73 -14.60
N TYR A 407 14.00 0.92 -13.57
CA TYR A 407 12.67 0.36 -13.33
C TYR A 407 11.60 1.44 -13.16
N PHE A 408 11.91 2.52 -12.44
CA PHE A 408 10.97 3.63 -12.30
C PHE A 408 10.69 4.31 -13.65
N ARG A 409 11.73 4.61 -14.44
CA ARG A 409 11.59 5.18 -15.80
C ARG A 409 10.76 4.28 -16.71
N ASP A 410 11.15 3.00 -16.84
CA ASP A 410 10.46 2.03 -17.70
C ASP A 410 8.98 1.93 -17.34
N LYS A 411 8.66 2.00 -16.04
CA LYS A 411 7.28 2.04 -15.55
C LYS A 411 6.57 3.34 -15.96
N MET A 412 7.20 4.49 -15.78
CA MET A 412 6.62 5.79 -16.15
C MET A 412 6.37 5.90 -17.66
N GLU A 413 7.32 5.49 -18.49
CA GLU A 413 7.22 5.49 -19.96
C GLU A 413 6.10 4.57 -20.48
N SER A 414 5.72 3.53 -19.71
CA SER A 414 4.60 2.65 -20.06
C SER A 414 3.21 3.32 -19.94
N TYR A 415 3.12 4.43 -19.19
CA TYR A 415 1.88 5.18 -19.02
C TYR A 415 1.63 6.15 -20.18
N ARG A 416 0.99 5.64 -21.23
CA ARG A 416 0.42 6.45 -22.33
C ARG A 416 -0.95 6.99 -21.94
N LEU A 417 -1.38 8.13 -22.50
CA LEU A 417 -2.70 8.72 -22.21
C LEU A 417 -3.80 7.67 -22.35
N ASP A 418 -3.85 6.97 -23.48
CA ASP A 418 -4.85 5.93 -23.73
C ASP A 418 -4.77 4.80 -22.69
N ASN A 419 -3.57 4.40 -22.27
CA ASN A 419 -3.40 3.40 -21.19
C ASN A 419 -3.84 3.93 -19.81
N ILE A 420 -3.78 5.24 -19.59
CA ILE A 420 -4.14 5.87 -18.33
C ILE A 420 -5.66 6.08 -18.23
N VAL A 421 -6.31 6.54 -19.32
CA VAL A 421 -7.71 6.95 -19.31
C VAL A 421 -8.67 6.03 -20.09
N GLU A 422 -8.21 5.24 -21.08
CA GLU A 422 -9.02 4.21 -21.77
C GLU A 422 -9.02 2.85 -21.05
N GLN A 423 -8.40 2.83 -19.88
CA GLN A 423 -8.66 1.82 -18.88
C GLN A 423 -10.09 1.90 -18.28
N TYR A 424 -10.91 2.86 -18.75
CA TYR A 424 -12.31 3.12 -18.42
C TYR A 424 -13.27 2.99 -19.59
#